data_AF-A0A9Q0X0U7-F1
#
_entry.id   AF-A0A9Q0X0U7-F1
#
_cell.length_a   1.000
_cell.length_b   1.000
_cell.length_c   1.000
_cell.angle_alpha   90.00
_cell.angle_beta   90.00
_cell.angle_gamma   90.00
#
_symmetry.space_group_name_H-M   'P 1'
#
loop_
_entity.id
_entity.type
_entity.pdbx_description
1 polymer ?
#
loop_
_entity_poly.entity_id
_entity_poly.type
_entity_poly.pdbx_seq_one_letter_code
_entity_poly.pdbx_strand_id
1 'polypeptide(L)'
;MFIASFLTFMTIGGFPSFVEDMKVFERERLNGHYGTTAFVIGNTFSALPYLLLISVIPGAITYFLPGLHKGYEHFIYFVSVLFACMMLVESLMMTVASIVPNFLMGIITGAGIQAFMVLGGGFFRLPKDLPQPFWKYPMYYIAFHKYAYQGMFKNEFEGLTFLSNEAGGPQTIPGENILRDRWQVEMGVSKWVDLAILLGMVVLYRILFLVIIKTKEKIKPIITAIASGPHPKQTTQVMEIPLTTPLHGDQSSV
;
A
#
# COMPACT_ATOMS: atom_id res chain seq x y z
N MET A 1 2.61 12.23 -14.78
CA MET A 1 1.98 12.75 -13.54
C MET A 1 0.53 12.35 -13.43
N PHE A 2 -0.37 12.97 -14.20
CA PHE A 2 -1.83 12.73 -14.10
C PHE A 2 -2.18 11.24 -14.05
N ILE A 3 -1.67 10.44 -14.99
CA ILE A 3 -1.97 9.01 -15.03
C ILE A 3 -1.47 8.23 -13.80
N ALA A 4 -0.31 8.58 -13.24
CA ALA A 4 0.21 7.93 -12.03
C ALA A 4 -0.68 8.24 -10.82
N SER A 5 -1.06 9.51 -10.63
CA SER A 5 -1.99 9.91 -9.56
C SER A 5 -3.38 9.33 -9.78
N PHE A 6 -3.87 9.32 -11.01
CA PHE A 6 -5.20 8.82 -11.35
C PHE A 6 -5.30 7.31 -11.11
N LEU A 7 -4.39 6.50 -11.64
CA LEU A 7 -4.42 5.05 -11.46
C LEU A 7 -4.29 4.65 -9.98
N THR A 8 -3.44 5.35 -9.24
CA THR A 8 -3.29 5.11 -7.80
C THR A 8 -4.58 5.40 -7.02
N PHE A 9 -5.30 6.48 -7.35
CA PHE A 9 -6.63 6.73 -6.76
C PHE A 9 -7.68 5.69 -7.20
N MET A 10 -7.69 5.30 -8.47
CA MET A 10 -8.64 4.28 -8.97
C MET A 10 -8.45 2.92 -8.29
N THR A 11 -7.21 2.59 -7.89
CA THR A 11 -6.88 1.35 -7.18
C THR A 11 -7.57 1.26 -5.81
N ILE A 12 -7.92 2.39 -5.18
CA ILE A 12 -8.68 2.43 -3.93
C ILE A 12 -10.09 1.85 -4.13
N GLY A 13 -10.64 1.89 -5.34
CA GLY A 13 -11.92 1.25 -5.67
C GLY A 13 -11.92 -0.26 -5.43
N GLY A 14 -10.75 -0.91 -5.48
CA GLY A 14 -10.57 -2.33 -5.13
C GLY A 14 -10.53 -2.60 -3.62
N PHE A 15 -10.68 -1.60 -2.76
CA PHE A 15 -10.57 -1.79 -1.32
C PHE A 15 -11.54 -2.81 -0.71
N PRO A 16 -12.82 -2.89 -1.12
CA PRO A 16 -13.74 -3.89 -0.58
C PRO A 16 -13.24 -5.33 -0.72
N SER A 17 -12.56 -5.69 -1.82
CA SER A 17 -12.00 -7.03 -1.99
C SER A 17 -10.87 -7.30 -1.00
N PHE A 18 -10.00 -6.32 -0.70
CA PHE A 18 -8.96 -6.49 0.33
C PHE A 18 -9.54 -6.74 1.73
N VAL A 19 -10.69 -6.14 2.05
CA VAL A 19 -11.39 -6.38 3.32
C VAL A 19 -11.97 -7.80 3.37
N GLU A 20 -12.49 -8.30 2.24
CA GLU A 20 -12.97 -9.68 2.14
C GLU A 20 -11.82 -10.69 2.27
N ASP A 21 -10.71 -10.47 1.57
CA ASP A 21 -9.50 -11.29 1.66
C ASP A 21 -8.98 -11.35 3.10
N MET A 22 -8.98 -10.23 3.82
CA MET A 22 -8.56 -10.18 5.21
C MET A 22 -9.47 -11.02 6.13
N LYS A 23 -10.78 -11.01 5.91
CA LYS A 23 -11.73 -11.83 6.68
C LYS A 23 -11.53 -13.32 6.43
N VAL A 24 -11.29 -13.70 5.18
CA VAL A 24 -11.00 -15.09 4.81
C VAL A 24 -9.68 -15.52 5.43
N PHE A 25 -8.64 -14.70 5.32
CA PHE A 25 -7.34 -14.93 5.93
C PHE A 25 -7.45 -15.15 7.44
N GLU A 26 -8.14 -14.27 8.18
CA GLU A 26 -8.31 -14.42 9.63
C GLU A 26 -8.97 -15.76 9.99
N ARG A 27 -9.99 -16.18 9.23
CA ARG A 27 -10.67 -17.46 9.45
C ARG A 27 -9.76 -18.67 9.18
N GLU A 28 -9.05 -18.68 8.06
CA GLU A 28 -8.17 -19.80 7.68
C GLU A 28 -6.94 -19.90 8.58
N ARG A 29 -6.45 -18.75 9.05
CA ARG A 29 -5.35 -18.64 10.01
C ARG A 29 -5.73 -19.20 11.38
N LEU A 30 -6.94 -18.93 11.86
CA LEU A 30 -7.47 -19.49 13.12
C LEU A 30 -7.65 -21.01 13.03
N ASN A 31 -7.95 -21.53 11.84
CA ASN A 31 -8.01 -22.97 11.57
C ASN A 31 -6.63 -23.61 11.31
N GLY A 32 -5.54 -22.83 11.32
CA GLY A 32 -4.18 -23.33 11.18
C GLY A 32 -3.76 -23.71 9.74
N HIS A 33 -4.46 -23.25 8.70
CA HIS A 33 -4.15 -23.64 7.32
C HIS A 33 -2.82 -23.07 6.79
N TYR A 34 -2.52 -21.80 7.06
CA TYR A 34 -1.27 -21.16 6.66
C TYR A 34 -0.93 -19.95 7.53
N GLY A 35 0.34 -19.53 7.49
CA GLY A 35 0.84 -18.38 8.26
C GLY A 35 0.76 -17.06 7.50
N THR A 36 0.88 -15.94 8.23
CA THR A 36 0.87 -14.57 7.70
C THR A 36 1.87 -14.35 6.56
N THR A 37 3.06 -14.93 6.64
CA THR A 37 4.09 -14.76 5.60
C THR A 37 3.68 -15.43 4.29
N ALA A 38 3.07 -16.62 4.35
CA ALA A 38 2.56 -17.31 3.16
C ALA A 38 1.43 -16.50 2.49
N PHE A 39 0.54 -15.90 3.29
CA PHE A 39 -0.50 -14.99 2.81
C PHE A 39 0.08 -13.81 2.04
N VAL A 40 1.01 -13.06 2.66
CA VAL A 40 1.58 -11.85 2.07
C VAL A 40 2.30 -12.17 0.76
N ILE A 41 3.08 -13.26 0.74
CA ILE A 41 3.82 -13.68 -0.47
C ILE A 41 2.84 -14.12 -1.56
N GLY A 42 1.91 -15.02 -1.24
CA GLY A 42 0.93 -15.53 -2.21
C GLY A 42 0.07 -14.43 -2.81
N ASN A 43 -0.44 -13.54 -1.96
CA ASN A 43 -1.19 -12.36 -2.39
C ASN A 43 -0.35 -11.47 -3.32
N THR A 44 0.90 -11.16 -2.95
CA THR A 44 1.79 -10.33 -3.78
C THR A 44 1.96 -10.94 -5.16
N PHE A 45 2.32 -12.23 -5.26
CA PHE A 45 2.54 -12.90 -6.54
C PHE A 45 1.27 -13.02 -7.37
N SER A 46 0.11 -13.22 -6.73
CA SER A 46 -1.18 -13.27 -7.42
C SER A 46 -1.57 -11.92 -8.04
N ALA A 47 -1.20 -10.81 -7.42
CA ALA A 47 -1.54 -9.46 -7.88
C ALA A 47 -0.64 -8.96 -9.03
N LEU A 48 0.63 -9.40 -9.09
CA LEU A 48 1.60 -8.96 -10.10
C LEU A 48 1.08 -8.96 -11.55
N PRO A 49 0.49 -10.05 -12.10
CA PRO A 49 0.05 -10.06 -13.50
C PRO A 49 -1.04 -9.03 -13.78
N TYR A 50 -1.98 -8.85 -12.84
CA TYR A 50 -3.08 -7.90 -13.00
C TYR A 50 -2.59 -6.46 -12.89
N LEU A 51 -1.71 -6.17 -11.92
CA LEU A 51 -1.11 -4.84 -11.80
C LEU A 51 -0.23 -4.49 -12.99
N LEU A 52 0.47 -5.48 -13.55
CA LEU A 52 1.25 -5.28 -14.76
C LEU A 52 0.34 -4.89 -15.93
N LEU A 53 -0.75 -5.60 -16.16
CA LEU A 53 -1.72 -5.27 -17.21
C LEU A 53 -2.33 -3.87 -17.02
N ILE A 54 -2.74 -3.54 -15.78
CA ILE A 54 -3.31 -2.22 -15.45
C ILE A 54 -2.25 -1.11 -15.56
N SER A 55 -0.96 -1.39 -15.43
CA SER A 55 0.09 -0.40 -15.67
C SER A 55 0.43 -0.24 -17.16
N VAL A 56 0.50 -1.35 -17.92
CA VAL A 56 0.92 -1.38 -19.32
C VAL A 56 -0.15 -0.82 -20.24
N ILE A 57 -1.41 -1.24 -20.11
CA ILE A 57 -2.47 -0.89 -21.07
C ILE A 57 -2.78 0.62 -21.05
N PRO A 58 -3.21 1.23 -19.94
CA PRO A 58 -3.42 2.67 -19.89
C PRO A 58 -2.09 3.44 -19.95
N GLY A 59 -0.97 2.84 -19.51
CA GLY A 59 0.36 3.42 -19.69
C GLY A 59 0.70 3.62 -21.17
N ALA A 60 0.51 2.61 -22.01
CA ALA A 60 0.72 2.69 -23.45
C ALA A 60 -0.17 3.76 -24.10
N ILE A 61 -1.45 3.76 -23.79
CA ILE A 61 -2.39 4.75 -24.33
C ILE A 61 -1.93 6.17 -23.96
N THR A 62 -1.61 6.41 -22.70
CA THR A 62 -1.21 7.74 -22.22
C THR A 62 0.20 8.16 -22.62
N TYR A 63 1.07 7.20 -22.96
CA TYR A 63 2.43 7.49 -23.43
C TYR A 63 2.45 7.86 -24.91
N PHE A 64 1.79 7.07 -25.75
CA PHE A 64 1.85 7.24 -27.20
C PHE A 64 0.90 8.31 -27.72
N LEU A 65 -0.26 8.54 -27.08
CA LEU A 65 -1.25 9.51 -27.56
C LEU A 65 -0.73 10.96 -27.57
N PRO A 66 -0.04 11.47 -26.54
CA PRO A 66 0.53 12.82 -26.55
C PRO A 66 1.90 12.89 -27.24
N GLY A 67 2.49 11.75 -27.62
CA GLY A 67 3.82 11.68 -28.20
C GLY A 67 4.94 12.03 -27.22
N LEU A 68 4.98 11.33 -26.07
CA LEU A 68 6.06 11.45 -25.08
C LEU A 68 7.44 11.04 -25.67
N HIS A 69 8.50 11.14 -24.87
CA HIS A 69 9.88 10.90 -25.29
C HIS A 69 10.02 9.61 -26.11
N LYS A 70 10.44 9.74 -27.37
CA LYS A 70 10.55 8.58 -28.27
C LYS A 70 11.66 7.63 -27.82
N GLY A 71 11.32 6.37 -27.58
CA GLY A 71 12.28 5.31 -27.30
C GLY A 71 11.67 4.21 -26.44
N TYR A 72 12.04 2.95 -26.70
CA TYR A 72 11.51 1.81 -25.94
C TYR A 72 11.94 1.86 -24.47
N GLU A 73 13.15 2.35 -24.18
CA GLU A 73 13.68 2.46 -22.82
C GLU A 73 12.86 3.44 -21.96
N HIS A 74 12.47 4.58 -22.54
CA HIS A 74 11.67 5.58 -21.86
C HIS A 74 10.26 5.06 -21.56
N PHE A 75 9.68 4.29 -22.48
CA PHE A 75 8.41 3.61 -22.26
C PHE A 75 8.49 2.53 -21.17
N ILE A 76 9.51 1.66 -21.20
CA ILE A 76 9.70 0.61 -20.19
C ILE A 76 9.90 1.25 -18.81
N TYR A 77 10.72 2.31 -18.71
CA TYR A 77 10.90 3.04 -17.47
C TYR A 77 9.57 3.63 -16.97
N PHE A 78 8.81 4.29 -17.84
CA PHE A 78 7.51 4.87 -17.52
C PHE A 78 6.52 3.83 -16.97
N VAL A 79 6.40 2.69 -17.64
CA VAL A 79 5.55 1.58 -17.19
C VAL A 79 6.07 0.99 -15.88
N SER A 80 7.38 0.87 -15.70
CA SER A 80 7.97 0.36 -14.46
C SER A 80 7.66 1.25 -13.26
N VAL A 81 7.68 2.58 -13.44
CA VAL A 81 7.27 3.53 -12.39
C VAL A 81 5.78 3.39 -12.10
N LEU A 82 4.92 3.28 -13.12
CA LEU A 82 3.49 3.06 -12.92
C LEU A 82 3.23 1.77 -12.14
N PHE A 83 3.87 0.67 -12.55
CA PHE A 83 3.78 -0.61 -11.88
C PHE A 83 4.21 -0.54 -10.40
N ALA A 84 5.34 0.11 -10.11
CA ALA A 84 5.81 0.31 -8.74
C ALA A 84 4.81 1.13 -7.90
N CYS A 85 4.23 2.19 -8.46
CA CYS A 85 3.18 2.97 -7.79
C CYS A 85 1.94 2.12 -7.48
N MET A 86 1.51 1.25 -8.39
CA MET A 86 0.36 0.36 -8.16
C MET A 86 0.66 -0.65 -7.05
N MET A 87 1.85 -1.25 -7.05
CA MET A 87 2.31 -2.16 -5.99
C MET A 87 2.36 -1.49 -4.61
N LEU A 88 2.81 -0.22 -4.57
CA LEU A 88 2.83 0.59 -3.35
C LEU A 88 1.43 0.83 -2.79
N VAL A 89 0.50 1.24 -3.65
CA VAL A 89 -0.88 1.49 -3.24
C VAL A 89 -1.57 0.21 -2.80
N GLU A 90 -1.39 -0.90 -3.53
CA GLU A 90 -1.92 -2.19 -3.10
C GLU A 90 -1.44 -2.54 -1.68
N SER A 91 -0.14 -2.41 -1.42
CA SER A 91 0.47 -2.67 -0.10
C SER A 91 -0.06 -1.72 0.99
N LEU A 92 -0.23 -0.44 0.66
CA LEU A 92 -0.81 0.56 1.54
C LEU A 92 -2.28 0.22 1.87
N MET A 93 -3.07 -0.11 0.86
CA MET A 93 -4.49 -0.42 1.02
C MET A 93 -4.69 -1.72 1.81
N MET A 94 -3.87 -2.75 1.61
CA MET A 94 -3.90 -3.93 2.47
C MET A 94 -3.54 -3.63 3.92
N THR A 95 -2.58 -2.73 4.14
CA THR A 95 -2.25 -2.26 5.48
C THR A 95 -3.45 -1.58 6.14
N VAL A 96 -4.11 -0.67 5.41
CA VAL A 96 -5.34 -0.03 5.88
C VAL A 96 -6.44 -1.06 6.14
N ALA A 97 -6.66 -2.03 5.25
CA ALA A 97 -7.65 -3.09 5.38
C ALA A 97 -7.45 -3.95 6.64
N SER A 98 -6.19 -4.18 7.03
CA SER A 98 -5.89 -4.89 8.27
C SER A 98 -6.21 -4.09 9.52
N ILE A 99 -6.28 -2.75 9.45
CA ILE A 99 -6.45 -1.85 10.60
C ILE A 99 -7.91 -1.48 10.82
N VAL A 100 -8.62 -1.14 9.74
CA VAL A 100 -9.96 -0.56 9.83
C VAL A 100 -11.05 -1.61 10.11
N PRO A 101 -12.14 -1.22 10.81
CA PRO A 101 -13.20 -2.16 11.17
C PRO A 101 -14.20 -2.43 10.03
N ASN A 102 -14.30 -1.53 9.04
CA ASN A 102 -15.23 -1.66 7.92
C ASN A 102 -14.66 -1.02 6.64
N PHE A 103 -15.25 -1.41 5.49
CA PHE A 103 -14.73 -1.02 4.18
C PHE A 103 -14.85 0.50 3.92
N LEU A 104 -15.93 1.15 4.39
CA LEU A 104 -16.16 2.58 4.18
C LEU A 104 -15.08 3.42 4.85
N MET A 105 -14.76 3.13 6.12
CA MET A 105 -13.68 3.81 6.83
C MET A 105 -12.33 3.61 6.15
N GLY A 106 -12.07 2.44 5.57
CA GLY A 106 -10.81 2.21 4.87
C GLY A 106 -10.72 2.88 3.50
N ILE A 107 -11.83 2.99 2.76
CA ILE A 107 -11.87 3.82 1.53
C ILE A 107 -11.56 5.28 1.89
N ILE A 108 -12.21 5.83 2.91
CA ILE A 108 -11.99 7.22 3.35
C ILE A 108 -10.54 7.42 3.82
N THR A 109 -10.03 6.48 4.63
CA THR A 109 -8.66 6.55 5.16
C THR A 109 -7.62 6.42 4.05
N GLY A 110 -7.78 5.44 3.16
CA GLY A 110 -6.88 5.23 2.03
C GLY A 110 -6.88 6.41 1.07
N ALA A 111 -8.05 6.94 0.71
CA ALA A 111 -8.17 8.14 -0.13
C ALA A 111 -7.55 9.37 0.53
N GLY A 112 -7.74 9.53 1.86
CA GLY A 112 -7.09 10.59 2.63
C GLY A 112 -5.57 10.50 2.58
N ILE A 113 -5.00 9.33 2.92
CA ILE A 113 -3.55 9.10 2.88
C ILE A 113 -3.00 9.36 1.47
N GLN A 114 -3.68 8.84 0.44
CA GLN A 114 -3.30 9.02 -0.95
C GLN A 114 -3.31 10.51 -1.35
N ALA A 115 -4.35 11.24 -0.97
CA ALA A 115 -4.46 12.68 -1.22
C ALA A 115 -3.32 13.46 -0.55
N PHE A 116 -3.04 13.19 0.73
CA PHE A 116 -1.91 13.83 1.42
C PHE A 116 -0.59 13.52 0.72
N MET A 117 -0.34 12.26 0.31
CA MET A 117 0.88 11.87 -0.40
C MET A 117 1.00 12.56 -1.77
N VAL A 118 -0.09 12.70 -2.51
CA VAL A 118 -0.09 13.41 -3.80
C VAL A 118 0.16 14.91 -3.60
N LEU A 119 -0.46 15.54 -2.60
CA LEU A 119 -0.24 16.94 -2.26
C LEU A 119 1.22 17.20 -1.85
N GLY A 120 1.80 16.30 -1.08
CA GLY A 120 3.20 16.32 -0.69
C GLY A 120 4.18 15.87 -1.78
N GLY A 121 3.71 15.43 -2.95
CA GLY A 121 4.56 14.83 -3.99
C GLY A 121 5.41 15.82 -4.81
N GLY A 122 5.34 17.13 -4.51
CA GLY A 122 6.17 18.15 -5.18
C GLY A 122 5.63 18.68 -6.51
N PHE A 123 4.44 18.23 -6.94
CA PHE A 123 3.78 18.72 -8.16
C PHE A 123 2.88 19.95 -7.92
N PHE A 124 1.97 19.86 -6.94
CA PHE A 124 1.05 20.96 -6.61
C PHE A 124 1.75 22.15 -5.95
N ARG A 125 2.82 21.89 -5.21
CA ARG A 125 3.69 22.90 -4.62
C ARG A 125 5.12 22.41 -4.72
N LEU A 126 6.00 23.28 -5.19
CA LEU A 126 7.40 22.93 -5.42
C LEU A 126 8.15 22.71 -4.09
N PRO A 127 9.20 21.87 -4.09
CA PRO A 127 10.00 21.54 -2.90
C PRO A 127 10.49 22.74 -2.08
N LYS A 128 10.83 23.86 -2.73
CA LYS A 128 11.33 25.06 -2.04
C LYS A 128 10.21 25.89 -1.38
N ASP A 129 8.98 25.79 -1.89
CA ASP A 129 7.83 26.58 -1.43
C ASP A 129 6.97 25.83 -0.39
N LEU A 130 7.37 24.61 -0.02
CA LEU A 130 6.68 23.77 0.96
C LEU A 130 6.97 24.24 2.40
N PRO A 131 5.93 24.48 3.24
CA PRO A 131 6.10 24.80 4.64
C PRO A 131 6.92 23.73 5.38
N GLN A 132 7.94 24.15 6.13
CA GLN A 132 8.98 23.23 6.59
C GLN A 132 8.55 22.15 7.60
N PRO A 133 7.76 22.44 8.65
CA PRO A 133 7.62 21.51 9.79
C PRO A 133 6.80 20.24 9.55
N PHE A 134 5.94 20.23 8.53
CA PHE A 134 5.04 19.10 8.25
C PHE A 134 5.11 18.67 6.79
N TRP A 135 5.00 19.64 5.89
CA TRP A 135 4.91 19.38 4.46
C TRP A 135 6.27 19.03 3.84
N LYS A 136 7.35 19.73 4.23
CA LYS A 136 8.70 19.40 3.77
C LYS A 136 9.29 18.22 4.54
N TYR A 137 9.18 18.24 5.86
CA TYR A 137 9.60 17.15 6.73
C TYR A 137 8.40 16.74 7.60
N PRO A 138 7.90 15.50 7.55
CA PRO A 138 8.39 14.35 6.78
C PRO A 138 7.62 14.08 5.47
N MET A 139 6.52 14.79 5.20
CA MET A 139 5.52 14.39 4.19
C MET A 139 6.11 14.25 2.78
N TYR A 140 6.93 15.21 2.34
CA TYR A 140 7.60 15.19 1.04
C TYR A 140 8.50 13.96 0.83
N TYR A 141 9.18 13.48 1.87
CA TYR A 141 10.11 12.36 1.76
C TYR A 141 9.43 10.99 1.90
N ILE A 142 8.31 10.93 2.63
CA ILE A 142 7.50 9.72 2.79
C ILE A 142 6.59 9.49 1.56
N ALA A 143 6.14 10.56 0.91
CA ALA A 143 5.29 10.47 -0.25
C ALA A 143 6.03 9.82 -1.43
N PHE A 144 5.69 8.56 -1.75
CA PHE A 144 6.28 7.86 -2.89
C PHE A 144 6.08 8.61 -4.22
N HIS A 145 5.00 9.40 -4.33
CA HIS A 145 4.75 10.26 -5.49
C HIS A 145 5.90 11.22 -5.79
N LYS A 146 6.66 11.67 -4.77
CA LYS A 146 7.86 12.48 -4.98
C LYS A 146 8.79 11.79 -5.99
N TYR A 147 9.18 10.55 -5.68
CA TYR A 147 10.15 9.80 -6.47
C TYR A 147 9.55 9.37 -7.83
N ALA A 148 8.27 9.02 -7.86
CA ALA A 148 7.56 8.74 -9.11
C ALA A 148 7.55 9.94 -10.04
N TYR A 149 7.27 11.14 -9.52
CA TYR A 149 7.22 12.36 -10.31
C TYR A 149 8.62 12.81 -10.73
N GLN A 150 9.61 12.80 -9.83
CA GLN A 150 10.99 13.12 -10.20
C GLN A 150 11.52 12.16 -11.28
N GLY A 151 11.29 10.86 -11.13
CA GLY A 151 11.69 9.84 -12.10
C GLY A 151 11.03 10.04 -13.47
N MET A 152 9.71 10.23 -13.50
CA MET A 152 8.98 10.51 -14.74
C MET A 152 9.44 11.83 -15.39
N PHE A 153 9.70 12.88 -14.62
CA PHE A 153 10.22 14.13 -15.17
C PHE A 153 11.60 13.93 -15.80
N LYS A 154 12.54 13.29 -15.09
CA LYS A 154 13.86 12.98 -15.65
C LYS A 154 13.75 12.14 -16.93
N ASN A 155 12.89 11.12 -16.93
CA ASN A 155 12.68 10.26 -18.08
C ASN A 155 12.20 10.99 -19.33
N GLU A 156 11.36 12.01 -19.17
CA GLU A 156 10.79 12.74 -20.30
C GLU A 156 11.68 13.90 -20.77
N PHE A 157 12.28 14.65 -19.84
CA PHE A 157 12.97 15.89 -20.19
C PHE A 157 14.48 15.72 -20.45
N GLU A 158 15.15 14.73 -19.84
CA GLU A 158 16.59 14.51 -20.08
C GLU A 158 16.85 14.17 -21.56
N GLY A 159 17.81 14.85 -22.19
CA GLY A 159 18.16 14.65 -23.60
C GLY A 159 17.24 15.32 -24.62
N LEU A 160 16.22 16.07 -24.20
CA LEU A 160 15.36 16.86 -25.09
C LEU A 160 15.68 18.36 -25.01
N THR A 161 15.48 19.05 -26.13
CA THR A 161 15.56 20.52 -26.21
C THR A 161 14.21 21.09 -26.59
N PHE A 162 13.77 22.13 -25.89
CA PHE A 162 12.48 22.78 -26.10
C PHE A 162 12.67 24.20 -26.61
N LEU A 163 11.69 24.73 -27.34
CA LEU A 163 11.74 26.12 -27.80
C LEU A 163 11.47 27.07 -26.62
N SER A 164 12.32 28.09 -26.49
CA SER A 164 12.14 29.17 -25.53
C SER A 164 11.25 30.25 -26.11
N ASN A 165 10.24 30.68 -25.35
CA ASN A 165 9.48 31.90 -25.66
C ASN A 165 9.95 33.11 -24.83
N GLU A 166 11.11 33.02 -24.18
CA GLU A 166 11.64 34.12 -23.37
C GLU A 166 12.29 35.20 -24.26
N ALA A 167 11.74 36.42 -24.20
CA ALA A 167 12.25 37.55 -24.97
C ALA A 167 13.69 37.88 -24.54
N GLY A 168 14.65 37.70 -25.45
CA GLY A 168 16.08 37.97 -25.21
C GLY A 168 16.90 36.79 -24.69
N GLY A 169 16.30 35.61 -24.52
CA GLY A 169 17.01 34.37 -24.14
C GLY A 169 17.42 33.51 -25.35
N PRO A 170 18.17 32.40 -25.11
CA PRO A 170 18.44 31.40 -26.15
C PRO A 170 17.14 30.85 -26.74
N GLN A 171 17.05 30.66 -28.05
CA GLN A 171 15.84 30.15 -28.71
C GLN A 171 15.47 28.71 -28.31
N THR A 172 16.42 27.96 -27.74
CA THR A 172 16.20 26.60 -27.24
C THR A 172 16.68 26.48 -25.79
N ILE A 173 15.87 25.82 -24.96
CA ILE A 173 16.19 25.50 -23.56
C ILE A 173 16.37 23.97 -23.46
N PRO A 174 17.50 23.49 -22.93
CA PRO A 174 17.68 22.07 -22.65
C PRO A 174 16.75 21.63 -21.52
N GLY A 175 16.20 20.42 -21.62
CA GLY A 175 15.25 19.88 -20.65
C GLY A 175 15.81 19.81 -19.23
N GLU A 176 17.13 19.66 -19.07
CA GLU A 176 17.81 19.66 -17.78
C GLU A 176 17.67 21.00 -17.03
N ASN A 177 17.68 22.12 -17.76
CA ASN A 177 17.45 23.43 -17.16
C ASN A 177 15.99 23.58 -16.74
N ILE A 178 15.04 23.04 -17.52
CA ILE A 178 13.62 23.02 -17.14
C ILE A 178 13.43 22.19 -15.86
N LEU A 179 14.07 21.02 -15.78
CA LEU A 179 14.02 20.16 -14.60
C LEU A 179 14.57 20.86 -13.36
N ARG A 180 15.71 21.55 -13.47
CA ARG A 180 16.38 22.22 -12.35
C ARG A 180 15.66 23.50 -11.91
N ASP A 181 15.28 24.34 -12.86
CA ASP A 181 14.87 25.71 -12.56
C ASP A 181 13.35 25.83 -12.42
N ARG A 182 12.58 25.11 -13.26
CA ARG A 182 11.11 25.14 -13.19
C ARG A 182 10.57 24.08 -12.24
N TRP A 183 10.98 22.82 -12.41
CA TRP A 183 10.47 21.71 -11.61
C TRP A 183 11.23 21.48 -10.30
N GLN A 184 12.38 22.14 -10.10
CA GLN A 184 13.22 22.01 -8.92
C GLN A 184 13.54 20.54 -8.58
N VAL A 185 13.75 19.74 -9.62
CA VAL A 185 14.08 18.32 -9.50
C VAL A 185 15.53 18.16 -9.04
N GLU A 186 15.76 17.18 -8.18
CA GLU A 186 17.10 16.81 -7.71
C GLU A 186 17.89 16.14 -8.85
N MET A 187 18.69 16.93 -9.58
CA MET A 187 19.48 16.47 -10.73
C MET A 187 20.75 15.69 -10.35
N GLY A 188 21.15 15.70 -9.07
CA GLY A 188 22.32 14.94 -8.59
C GLY A 188 22.11 13.43 -8.52
N VAL A 189 20.87 12.98 -8.73
CA VAL A 189 20.45 11.58 -8.61
C VAL A 189 19.85 11.13 -9.94
N SER A 190 20.21 9.94 -10.42
CA SER A 190 19.67 9.39 -11.68
C SER A 190 18.22 8.93 -11.53
N LYS A 191 17.45 8.96 -12.63
CA LYS A 191 16.08 8.40 -12.70
C LYS A 191 16.00 6.94 -12.24
N TRP A 192 17.05 6.15 -12.43
CA TRP A 192 17.09 4.75 -12.00
C TRP A 192 17.16 4.60 -10.48
N VAL A 193 17.77 5.57 -9.79
CA VAL A 193 17.80 5.58 -8.32
C VAL A 193 16.41 5.91 -7.78
N ASP A 194 15.66 6.82 -8.42
CA ASP A 194 14.27 7.10 -8.05
C ASP A 194 13.40 5.83 -8.18
N LEU A 195 13.58 5.06 -9.25
CA LEU A 195 12.91 3.76 -9.43
C LEU A 195 13.35 2.74 -8.37
N ALA A 196 14.64 2.67 -8.05
CA ALA A 196 15.14 1.79 -7.00
C ALA A 196 14.57 2.14 -5.61
N ILE A 197 14.41 3.44 -5.31
CA ILE A 197 13.76 3.91 -4.09
C ILE A 197 12.29 3.46 -4.07
N LEU A 198 11.56 3.61 -5.17
CA LEU A 198 10.17 3.15 -5.26
C LEU A 198 10.05 1.65 -5.03
N LEU A 199 10.90 0.83 -5.65
CA LEU A 199 10.92 -0.62 -5.43
C LEU A 199 11.32 -0.98 -3.98
N GLY A 200 12.27 -0.24 -3.40
CA GLY A 200 12.61 -0.36 -1.98
C GLY A 200 11.42 -0.03 -1.07
N MET A 201 10.64 0.99 -1.41
CA MET A 201 9.41 1.33 -0.69
C MET A 201 8.34 0.26 -0.83
N VAL A 202 8.22 -0.43 -1.97
CA VAL A 202 7.28 -1.58 -2.13
C VAL A 202 7.61 -2.65 -1.10
N VAL A 203 8.88 -3.04 -1.02
CA VAL A 203 9.36 -4.04 -0.04
C VAL A 203 9.10 -3.56 1.38
N LEU A 204 9.43 -2.29 1.67
CA LEU A 204 9.18 -1.69 2.99
C LEU A 204 7.70 -1.75 3.38
N TYR A 205 6.79 -1.41 2.47
CA TYR A 205 5.35 -1.40 2.76
C TYR A 205 4.80 -2.81 2.95
N ARG A 206 5.32 -3.81 2.21
CA ARG A 206 4.98 -5.23 2.41
C ARG A 206 5.50 -5.75 3.75
N ILE A 207 6.70 -5.35 4.16
CA ILE A 207 7.25 -5.68 5.49
C ILE A 207 6.41 -5.01 6.59
N LEU A 208 6.06 -3.73 6.42
CA LEU A 208 5.21 -3.00 7.37
C LEU A 208 3.86 -3.69 7.55
N PHE A 209 3.22 -4.09 6.45
CA PHE A 209 1.99 -4.87 6.45
C PHE A 209 2.14 -6.18 7.25
N LEU A 210 3.21 -6.94 6.97
CA LEU A 210 3.51 -8.19 7.68
C LEU A 210 3.70 -7.96 9.18
N VAL A 211 4.45 -6.91 9.56
CA VAL A 211 4.69 -6.55 10.96
C VAL A 211 3.39 -6.16 11.65
N ILE A 212 2.51 -5.40 10.99
CA ILE A 212 1.21 -4.98 11.53
C ILE A 212 0.33 -6.19 11.81
N ILE A 213 0.20 -7.13 10.87
CA ILE A 213 -0.60 -8.34 11.11
C ILE A 213 -0.01 -9.16 12.26
N LYS A 214 1.31 -9.42 12.26
CA LYS A 214 1.95 -10.19 13.35
C LYS A 214 1.80 -9.53 14.71
N THR A 215 1.84 -8.19 14.76
CA THR A 215 1.66 -7.43 15.99
C THR A 215 0.21 -7.51 16.47
N LYS A 216 -0.75 -7.38 15.55
CA LYS A 216 -2.18 -7.57 15.87
C LYS A 216 -2.47 -8.97 16.41
N GLU A 217 -1.88 -10.02 15.83
CA GLU A 217 -2.01 -11.40 16.33
C GLU A 217 -1.53 -11.53 17.79
N LYS A 218 -0.44 -10.85 18.18
CA LYS A 218 0.10 -10.90 19.55
C LYS A 218 -0.69 -10.05 20.54
N ILE A 219 -1.18 -8.89 20.11
CA ILE A 219 -1.86 -7.92 20.99
C ILE A 219 -3.30 -8.35 21.28
N LYS A 220 -4.02 -8.90 20.29
CA LYS A 220 -5.42 -9.31 20.44
C LYS A 220 -5.66 -10.22 21.66
N PRO A 221 -4.91 -11.32 21.90
CA PRO A 221 -5.10 -12.15 23.09
C PRO A 221 -4.73 -11.44 24.39
N ILE A 222 -3.74 -10.53 24.38
CA ILE A 222 -3.34 -9.76 25.57
C ILE A 222 -4.46 -8.79 25.97
N ILE A 223 -5.04 -8.08 25.00
CA ILE A 223 -6.19 -7.19 25.26
C ILE A 223 -7.37 -8.00 25.76
N THR A 224 -7.67 -9.15 25.14
CA THR A 224 -8.76 -10.02 25.60
C THR A 224 -8.51 -10.52 27.03
N ALA A 225 -7.27 -10.90 27.38
CA ALA A 225 -6.91 -11.36 28.72
C ALA A 225 -6.97 -10.25 29.79
N ILE A 226 -6.63 -9.00 29.42
CA ILE A 226 -6.76 -7.84 30.31
C ILE A 226 -8.23 -7.46 30.48
N ALA A 227 -9.01 -7.47 29.39
CA ALA A 227 -10.42 -7.11 29.40
C ALA A 227 -11.30 -8.14 30.12
N SER A 228 -10.90 -9.42 30.15
CA SER A 228 -11.68 -10.48 30.81
C SER A 228 -11.53 -10.54 32.33
N GLY A 229 -10.55 -9.85 32.94
CA GLY A 229 -10.34 -9.84 34.39
C GLY A 229 -10.12 -11.24 35.02
N PRO A 230 -9.81 -11.34 36.32
CA PRO A 230 -9.75 -12.65 36.98
C PRO A 230 -11.17 -13.20 37.09
N HIS A 231 -11.47 -14.29 36.37
CA HIS A 231 -12.67 -15.08 36.61
C HIS A 231 -12.64 -15.59 38.07
N PRO A 232 -13.66 -15.31 38.91
CA PRO A 232 -13.77 -16.01 40.18
C PRO A 232 -13.92 -17.50 39.86
N LYS A 233 -13.10 -18.33 40.51
CA LYS A 233 -13.20 -19.80 40.43
C LYS A 233 -14.63 -20.20 40.78
N GLN A 234 -15.47 -20.50 39.79
CA GLN A 234 -16.66 -21.29 40.03
C GLN A 234 -16.17 -22.70 40.34
N THR A 235 -16.08 -23.01 41.63
CA THR A 235 -16.01 -24.38 42.12
C THR A 235 -17.24 -25.10 41.57
N THR A 236 -17.06 -25.90 40.53
CA THR A 236 -18.06 -26.86 40.10
C THR A 236 -18.28 -27.81 41.27
N GLN A 237 -19.32 -27.56 42.08
CA GLN A 237 -19.88 -28.60 42.93
C GLN A 237 -20.51 -29.62 41.99
N VAL A 238 -19.73 -30.65 41.66
CA VAL A 238 -20.28 -31.89 41.13
C VAL A 238 -21.14 -32.45 42.25
N MET A 239 -22.46 -32.31 42.13
CA MET A 239 -23.39 -33.04 42.96
C MET A 239 -23.23 -34.52 42.58
N GLU A 240 -22.39 -35.23 43.32
CA GLU A 240 -22.35 -36.69 43.26
C GLU A 240 -23.75 -37.21 43.58
N ILE A 241 -24.42 -37.74 42.56
CA ILE A 241 -25.60 -38.57 42.74
C ILE A 241 -25.10 -39.82 43.47
N PRO A 242 -25.59 -40.18 44.67
CA PRO A 242 -25.15 -41.39 45.33
C PRO A 242 -25.66 -42.59 44.53
N LEU A 243 -24.74 -43.24 43.83
CA LEU A 243 -24.93 -44.55 43.24
C LEU A 243 -25.11 -45.56 44.39
N THR A 244 -26.36 -45.87 44.75
CA THR A 244 -26.65 -47.02 45.60
C THR A 244 -27.09 -48.18 44.71
N THR A 245 -26.34 -49.27 44.78
CA THR A 245 -26.60 -50.59 44.17
C THR A 245 -25.87 -51.60 45.08
N PRO A 246 -26.24 -52.90 45.23
CA PRO A 246 -27.41 -53.67 44.78
C PRO A 246 -28.06 -54.65 45.83
N LEU A 247 -29.14 -55.33 45.40
CA LEU A 247 -29.54 -56.75 45.60
C LEU A 247 -29.79 -57.36 47.01
N HIS A 248 -31.06 -57.70 47.28
CA HIS A 248 -31.62 -59.05 47.61
C HIS A 248 -33.02 -58.83 48.24
N GLY A 249 -34.09 -59.45 47.77
CA GLY A 249 -34.40 -60.84 48.06
C GLY A 249 -35.82 -61.17 47.60
N ASP A 250 -35.91 -62.38 47.07
CA ASP A 250 -37.06 -63.20 46.70
C ASP A 250 -38.20 -63.18 47.74
N GLN A 251 -39.46 -63.22 47.29
CA GLN A 251 -40.50 -64.18 47.72
C GLN A 251 -41.92 -63.82 47.21
N SER A 252 -42.36 -64.60 46.22
CA SER A 252 -43.60 -65.39 46.18
C SER A 252 -44.94 -64.85 46.70
N SER A 253 -45.93 -64.96 45.80
CA SER A 253 -47.18 -65.75 45.92
C SER A 253 -48.55 -65.07 46.12
N VAL A 254 -49.43 -65.49 45.20
CA VAL A 254 -50.91 -65.48 45.10
C VAL A 254 -51.60 -64.19 44.66
#